data_AF-W1I2D3-F1
#
_entry.id   AF-W1I2D3-F1
#
_cell.length_a   1.000
_cell.length_b   1.000
_cell.length_c   1.000
_cell.angle_alpha   90.00
_cell.angle_beta   90.00
_cell.angle_gamma   90.00
#
_symmetry.space_group_name_H-M   'P 1'
#
loop_
_entity.id
_entity.type
_entity.pdbx_description
1 polymer ?
#
loop_
_entity_poly.entity_id
_entity_poly.type
_entity_poly.pdbx_seq_one_letter_code
_entity_poly.pdbx_strand_id
1 'polypeptide(L)'
;MLFRTKYNRNKEVFKSTSGDGYQPTYKMRVHEDGKRELEKVGRIDLYAQIQSYKDSCDINYILERFARGDESALSKIQGVYGDFTAMPTNLAELQQRVVDAEALFYNLPVDIRAEFNHSPSEFYSAIGTDKFNKAVGITPQVDPQPIIDPQPVISTPQVDPQPVVQKGEI
;
A
#
# COMPACT_ATOMS: atom_id res chain seq x y z
N MET A 1 41.39 -47.11 23.54
CA MET A 1 40.48 -45.98 23.21
C MET A 1 39.12 -46.55 22.86
N LEU A 2 38.03 -45.99 23.42
CA LEU A 2 36.67 -46.48 23.17
C LEU A 2 36.08 -45.77 21.94
N PHE A 3 35.69 -46.52 20.91
CA PHE A 3 35.12 -45.95 19.68
C PHE A 3 33.67 -45.49 19.88
N ARG A 4 33.30 -44.36 19.28
CA ARG A 4 31.95 -43.80 19.35
C ARG A 4 31.02 -44.57 18.41
N THR A 5 30.00 -45.23 18.94
CA THR A 5 29.00 -46.02 18.20
C THR A 5 27.68 -45.26 18.05
N LYS A 6 26.81 -45.74 17.15
CA LYS A 6 25.43 -45.22 16.98
C LYS A 6 24.64 -45.17 18.30
N TYR A 7 24.97 -46.05 19.25
CA TYR A 7 24.27 -46.24 20.52
C TYR A 7 24.93 -45.53 21.70
N ASN A 8 26.23 -45.17 21.62
CA ASN A 8 26.91 -44.36 22.65
C ASN A 8 27.05 -42.88 22.26
N ARG A 9 26.41 -42.45 21.18
CA ARG A 9 26.35 -41.04 20.82
C ARG A 9 25.51 -40.37 21.90
N ASN A 10 26.16 -39.73 22.88
CA ASN A 10 25.55 -38.70 23.72
C ASN A 10 24.92 -37.69 22.75
N LYS A 11 23.63 -37.89 22.45
CA LYS A 11 22.79 -36.91 21.78
C LYS A 11 22.35 -36.01 22.91
N GLU A 12 23.17 -34.99 23.17
CA GLU A 12 22.63 -33.78 23.79
C GLU A 12 21.59 -33.25 22.79
N VAL A 13 20.35 -33.69 22.96
CA VAL A 13 19.24 -33.16 22.19
C VAL A 13 19.04 -31.76 22.73
N PHE A 14 19.36 -30.75 21.91
CA PHE A 14 18.99 -29.38 22.21
C PHE A 14 17.48 -29.34 22.43
N LYS A 15 17.05 -29.15 23.67
CA LYS A 15 15.64 -28.97 23.99
C LYS A 15 15.28 -27.56 23.56
N SER A 16 14.57 -27.41 22.44
CA SER A 16 13.93 -26.14 22.11
C SER A 16 12.75 -25.94 23.06
N THR A 17 12.57 -24.71 23.54
CA THR A 17 11.37 -24.33 24.29
C THR A 17 10.14 -24.55 23.40
N SER A 18 9.07 -25.12 23.95
CA SER A 18 7.78 -25.20 23.25
C SER A 18 7.31 -23.80 22.86
N GLY A 19 6.63 -23.68 21.71
CA GLY A 19 6.05 -22.41 21.29
C GLY A 19 5.06 -21.86 22.33
N ASP A 20 5.00 -20.54 22.45
CA ASP A 20 4.00 -19.82 23.26
C ASP A 20 2.88 -19.31 22.34
N GLY A 21 1.63 -19.36 22.81
CA GLY A 21 0.47 -18.80 22.11
C GLY A 21 0.41 -17.27 22.16
N TYR A 22 1.30 -16.64 22.93
CA TYR A 22 1.37 -15.18 23.06
C TYR A 22 2.66 -14.62 22.43
N GLN A 23 2.51 -13.52 21.69
CA GLN A 23 3.64 -12.77 21.14
C GLN A 23 3.93 -11.53 22.01
N PRO A 24 5.13 -11.38 22.58
CA PRO A 24 5.51 -10.17 23.29
C PRO A 24 5.64 -8.98 22.34
N THR A 25 5.04 -7.85 22.68
CA THR A 25 5.20 -6.59 21.94
C THR A 25 6.24 -5.72 22.64
N TYR A 26 7.24 -5.29 21.87
CA TYR A 26 8.29 -4.40 22.33
C TYR A 26 8.03 -2.99 21.82
N LYS A 27 8.30 -1.99 22.65
CA LYS A 27 8.36 -0.60 22.23
C LYS A 27 9.70 -0.02 22.64
N MET A 28 10.25 0.84 21.78
CA MET A 28 11.46 1.57 22.08
C MET A 28 11.13 2.66 23.10
N ARG A 29 11.80 2.63 24.25
CA ARG A 29 11.73 3.68 25.26
C ARG A 29 13.08 4.39 25.34
N VAL A 30 13.04 5.72 25.39
CA VAL A 30 14.23 6.55 25.61
C VAL A 30 14.26 6.87 27.10
N HIS A 31 15.30 6.40 27.78
CA HIS A 31 15.54 6.73 29.19
C HIS A 31 16.16 8.13 29.31
N GLU A 32 16.13 8.71 30.50
CA GLU A 32 16.65 10.07 30.77
C GLU A 32 18.13 10.22 30.38
N ASP A 33 18.90 9.13 30.39
CA ASP A 33 20.31 9.07 29.96
C ASP A 33 20.49 9.08 28.42
N GLY A 34 19.41 9.23 27.64
CA GLY A 34 19.43 9.22 26.17
C GLY A 34 19.62 7.83 25.54
N LYS A 35 19.78 6.78 26.35
CA LYS A 35 19.84 5.39 25.89
C LYS A 35 18.47 4.89 25.47
N ARG A 36 18.43 4.18 24.34
CA ARG A 36 17.22 3.60 23.75
C ARG A 36 17.20 2.11 24.05
N GLU A 37 16.20 1.65 24.79
CA GLU A 37 16.04 0.22 25.11
C GLU A 37 14.68 -0.29 24.61
N LEU A 38 14.64 -1.57 24.24
CA LEU A 38 13.41 -2.27 23.86
C LEU A 38 12.76 -2.85 25.11
N GLU A 39 11.76 -2.16 25.64
CA GLU A 39 10.96 -2.66 26.76
C GLU A 39 9.79 -3.51 26.24
N LYS A 40 9.50 -4.64 26.89
CA LYS A 40 8.32 -5.45 26.63
C LYS A 40 7.10 -4.76 27.26
N VAL A 41 6.32 -4.06 26.44
CA VAL A 41 5.17 -3.27 26.89
C VAL A 41 3.87 -4.07 26.90
N GLY A 42 3.79 -5.18 26.16
CA GLY A 42 2.55 -5.96 26.08
C GLY A 42 2.72 -7.39 25.60
N ARG A 43 1.59 -8.08 25.49
CA ARG A 43 1.44 -9.41 24.88
C ARG A 43 0.23 -9.42 23.96
N ILE A 44 0.38 -10.00 22.79
CA ILE A 44 -0.70 -10.24 21.82
C ILE A 44 -1.04 -11.73 21.88
N ASP A 45 -2.33 -12.04 22.02
CA ASP A 45 -2.83 -13.41 21.87
C ASP A 45 -2.90 -13.75 20.37
N LEU A 46 -2.07 -14.69 19.94
CA LEU A 46 -1.99 -15.09 18.53
C LEU A 46 -3.27 -15.76 18.06
N TYR A 47 -3.91 -16.56 18.93
CA TYR A 47 -5.13 -17.26 18.56
C TYR A 47 -6.27 -16.26 18.36
N ALA A 48 -6.45 -15.32 19.30
CA ALA A 48 -7.46 -14.28 19.16
C ALA A 48 -7.22 -13.39 17.92
N GLN A 49 -5.96 -13.07 17.62
CA GLN A 49 -5.60 -12.33 16.42
C GLN A 49 -5.91 -13.11 15.14
N ILE A 50 -5.65 -14.42 15.09
CA ILE A 50 -6.00 -15.24 13.92
C ILE A 50 -7.52 -15.28 13.74
N GLN A 51 -8.26 -15.47 14.83
CA GLN A 51 -9.72 -15.55 14.79
C GLN A 51 -10.39 -14.22 14.41
N SER A 52 -9.79 -13.07 14.72
CA SER A 52 -10.34 -11.77 14.32
C SER A 52 -10.39 -11.58 12.79
N TYR A 53 -9.59 -12.33 12.02
CA TYR A 53 -9.62 -12.30 10.55
C TYR A 53 -10.66 -13.23 9.92
N LYS A 54 -11.41 -13.99 10.72
CA LYS A 54 -12.37 -15.00 10.22
C LYS A 54 -13.31 -14.46 9.16
N ASP A 55 -13.95 -13.31 9.41
CA ASP A 55 -14.95 -12.74 8.49
C ASP A 55 -14.29 -12.21 7.21
N SER A 56 -13.03 -11.79 7.27
CA SER A 56 -12.28 -11.34 6.09
C SER A 56 -11.85 -12.48 5.16
N CYS A 57 -11.89 -13.73 5.64
CA CYS A 57 -11.51 -14.93 4.91
C CYS A 57 -12.72 -15.79 4.49
N ASP A 58 -13.91 -15.53 5.02
CA ASP A 58 -15.14 -16.25 4.66
C ASP A 58 -15.69 -15.75 3.32
N ILE A 59 -15.69 -16.63 2.32
CA ILE A 59 -16.16 -16.29 0.97
C ILE A 59 -17.63 -15.88 0.94
N ASN A 60 -18.48 -16.48 1.77
CA ASN A 60 -19.90 -16.15 1.79
C ASN A 60 -20.09 -14.71 2.28
N TYR A 61 -19.37 -14.33 3.33
CA TYR A 61 -19.41 -12.97 3.86
C TYR A 61 -18.92 -11.94 2.85
N ILE A 62 -17.83 -12.24 2.11
CA ILE A 62 -17.31 -11.37 1.05
C ILE A 62 -18.34 -11.19 -0.07
N LEU A 63 -18.95 -12.27 -0.54
CA LEU A 63 -19.95 -12.25 -1.62
C LEU A 63 -21.21 -11.49 -1.18
N GLU A 64 -21.67 -11.68 0.05
CA GLU A 64 -22.81 -10.91 0.55
C GLU A 64 -22.49 -9.41 0.66
N ARG A 65 -21.26 -9.03 1.07
CA ARG A 65 -20.82 -7.63 1.09
C ARG A 65 -20.87 -7.02 -0.32
N PHE A 66 -20.38 -7.76 -1.30
CA PHE A 66 -20.42 -7.36 -2.71
C PHE A 66 -21.87 -7.25 -3.23
N ALA A 67 -22.72 -8.22 -2.92
CA ALA A 67 -24.14 -8.20 -3.30
C ALA A 67 -24.90 -7.01 -2.67
N ARG A 68 -24.47 -6.52 -1.50
CA ARG A 68 -24.98 -5.30 -0.86
C ARG A 68 -24.42 -4.01 -1.49
N GLY A 69 -23.58 -4.10 -2.52
CA GLY A 69 -23.05 -2.96 -3.28
C GLY A 69 -21.63 -2.54 -2.88
N ASP A 70 -20.92 -3.33 -2.07
CA ASP A 70 -19.54 -3.02 -1.71
C ASP A 70 -18.53 -3.65 -2.69
N GLU A 71 -18.21 -2.90 -3.74
CA GLU A 71 -17.26 -3.31 -4.78
C GLU A 71 -15.82 -3.52 -4.26
N SER A 72 -15.48 -2.87 -3.14
CA SER A 72 -14.16 -3.01 -2.50
C SER A 72 -13.96 -4.38 -1.84
N ALA A 73 -15.02 -5.16 -1.68
CA ALA A 73 -14.95 -6.52 -1.16
C ALA A 73 -14.16 -7.46 -2.09
N LEU A 74 -14.26 -7.26 -3.40
CA LEU A 74 -13.53 -8.04 -4.42
C LEU A 74 -12.30 -7.32 -4.95
N SER A 75 -12.39 -6.01 -5.18
CA SER A 75 -11.29 -5.20 -5.72
C SER A 75 -10.75 -4.22 -4.69
N LYS A 76 -9.83 -4.69 -3.83
CA LYS A 76 -9.22 -3.84 -2.78
C LYS A 76 -8.23 -2.81 -3.32
N ILE A 77 -7.61 -3.07 -4.47
CA ILE A 77 -6.58 -2.20 -5.05
C ILE A 77 -6.89 -2.01 -6.53
N GLN A 78 -7.33 -0.82 -6.88
CA GLN A 78 -7.38 -0.39 -8.27
C GLN A 78 -5.95 -0.03 -8.69
N GLY A 79 -5.37 -0.79 -9.63
CA GLY A 79 -4.06 -0.48 -10.17
C GLY A 79 -4.09 0.87 -10.89
N VAL A 80 -3.16 1.75 -10.55
CA VAL A 80 -2.94 2.99 -11.32
C VAL A 80 -1.92 2.70 -12.41
N TYR A 81 -2.31 2.91 -13.65
CA TYR A 81 -1.39 2.83 -14.78
C TYR A 81 -0.70 4.19 -14.94
N GLY A 82 0.62 4.18 -14.80
CA GLY A 82 1.46 5.36 -14.96
C GLY A 82 2.84 4.96 -15.48
N ASP A 83 3.52 5.89 -16.13
CA ASP A 83 4.91 5.68 -16.52
C ASP A 83 5.81 5.84 -15.29
N PHE A 84 6.33 4.72 -14.79
CA PHE A 84 7.23 4.68 -13.64
C PHE A 84 8.69 4.46 -14.04
N THR A 85 9.04 4.53 -15.33
CA THR A 85 10.40 4.25 -15.81
C THR A 85 11.44 5.21 -15.23
N ALA A 86 11.06 6.45 -14.94
CA ALA A 86 11.93 7.49 -14.39
C ALA A 86 11.82 7.69 -12.86
N MET A 87 11.10 6.79 -12.18
CA MET A 87 10.94 6.86 -10.72
C MET A 87 12.23 6.41 -10.02
N PRO A 88 12.72 7.16 -9.00
CA PRO A 88 13.90 6.77 -8.26
C PRO A 88 13.69 5.42 -7.56
N THR A 89 14.72 4.56 -7.60
CA THR A 89 14.64 3.21 -7.03
C THR A 89 15.14 3.16 -5.58
N ASN A 90 15.88 4.19 -5.15
CA ASN A 90 16.47 4.29 -3.83
C ASN A 90 16.06 5.60 -3.14
N LEU A 91 15.99 5.57 -1.81
CA LEU A 91 15.68 6.73 -0.98
C LEU A 91 16.66 7.89 -1.20
N ALA A 92 17.95 7.60 -1.43
CA ALA A 92 18.94 8.63 -1.71
C ALA A 92 18.67 9.39 -3.00
N GLU A 93 18.25 8.71 -4.07
CA GLU A 93 17.89 9.32 -5.35
C GLU A 93 16.61 10.16 -5.22
N LEU A 94 15.64 9.68 -4.42
CA LEU A 94 14.44 10.44 -4.11
C LEU A 94 14.80 11.73 -3.35
N GLN A 95 15.67 11.64 -2.34
CA GLN A 95 16.13 12.80 -1.61
C GLN A 95 16.83 13.81 -2.54
N GLN A 96 17.66 13.33 -3.47
CA GLN A 96 18.30 14.20 -4.45
C GLN A 96 17.28 14.90 -5.34
N ARG A 97 16.23 14.19 -5.80
CA ARG A 97 15.14 14.80 -6.58
C ARG A 97 14.41 15.91 -5.83
N VAL A 98 14.23 15.76 -4.52
CA VAL A 98 13.63 16.81 -3.68
C VAL A 98 14.55 18.03 -3.61
N VAL A 99 15.84 17.82 -3.40
CA VAL A 99 16.84 18.91 -3.39
C VAL A 99 16.90 19.62 -4.75
N ASP A 100 16.89 18.87 -5.84
CA ASP A 100 16.90 19.43 -7.19
C ASP A 100 15.63 20.28 -7.45
N ALA A 101 14.46 19.81 -7.01
CA ALA A 101 13.22 20.56 -7.09
C ALA A 101 13.28 21.87 -6.30
N GLU A 102 13.76 21.84 -5.05
CA GLU A 102 13.97 23.06 -4.26
C GLU A 102 14.91 24.04 -4.95
N ALA A 103 16.03 23.55 -5.50
CA ALA A 103 16.99 24.38 -6.23
C ALA A 103 16.36 25.05 -7.46
N LEU A 104 15.51 24.34 -8.20
CA LEU A 104 14.76 24.90 -9.33
C LEU A 104 13.83 26.03 -8.89
N PHE A 105 13.11 25.87 -7.78
CA PHE A 105 12.26 26.91 -7.24
C PHE A 105 13.05 28.17 -6.85
N TYR A 106 14.20 28.00 -6.19
CA TYR A 106 15.03 29.14 -5.80
C TYR A 106 15.68 29.86 -6.98
N ASN A 107 15.81 29.21 -8.13
CA ASN A 107 16.29 29.84 -9.36
C ASN A 107 15.23 30.72 -10.06
N LEU A 108 13.96 30.67 -9.62
CA LEU A 108 12.89 31.49 -10.19
C LEU A 108 13.05 32.99 -9.81
N PRO A 109 12.53 33.90 -10.65
CA PRO A 109 12.47 35.33 -10.35
C PRO A 109 11.79 35.63 -9.01
N VAL A 110 12.21 36.71 -8.34
CA VAL A 110 11.67 37.13 -7.03
C VAL A 110 10.16 37.34 -7.08
N ASP A 111 9.66 37.94 -8.16
CA ASP A 111 8.23 38.25 -8.32
C ASP A 111 7.37 36.98 -8.27
N ILE A 112 7.80 35.92 -8.96
CA ILE A 112 7.10 34.64 -8.95
C ILE A 112 7.20 33.97 -7.59
N ARG A 113 8.35 34.02 -6.92
CA ARG A 113 8.51 33.42 -5.59
C ARG A 113 7.66 34.13 -4.54
N ALA A 114 7.45 35.44 -4.66
CA ALA A 114 6.65 36.23 -3.74
C ALA A 114 5.16 35.81 -3.75
N GLU A 115 4.62 35.45 -4.92
CA GLU A 115 3.23 34.95 -5.08
C GLU A 115 2.96 33.64 -4.30
N PHE A 116 4.01 32.90 -3.97
CA PHE A 116 3.97 31.64 -3.21
C PHE A 116 4.68 31.76 -1.85
N ASN A 117 4.76 32.97 -1.29
CA ASN A 117 5.36 33.23 0.03
C ASN A 117 6.79 32.71 0.18
N HIS A 118 7.56 32.65 -0.91
CA HIS A 118 8.90 32.06 -0.97
C HIS A 118 8.97 30.59 -0.47
N SER A 119 7.85 29.86 -0.51
CA SER A 119 7.76 28.46 -0.06
C SER A 119 7.70 27.50 -1.26
N PRO A 120 8.68 26.60 -1.41
CA PRO A 120 8.64 25.56 -2.46
C PRO A 120 7.40 24.66 -2.33
N SER A 121 6.98 24.34 -1.10
CA SER A 121 5.85 23.45 -0.85
C SER A 121 4.52 24.06 -1.34
N GLU A 122 4.31 25.36 -1.13
CA GLU A 122 3.12 26.07 -1.65
C GLU A 122 3.12 26.15 -3.18
N PHE A 123 4.29 26.31 -3.78
CA PHE A 123 4.46 26.33 -5.23
C PHE A 123 4.09 24.99 -5.89
N TYR A 124 4.65 23.88 -5.40
CA TYR A 124 4.37 22.55 -5.97
C TYR A 124 2.93 22.09 -5.72
N SER A 125 2.33 22.47 -4.58
CA SER A 125 0.92 22.17 -4.29
C SER A 125 -0.05 22.96 -5.19
N ALA A 126 0.39 24.11 -5.70
CA ALA A 126 -0.40 24.93 -6.60
C ALA A 126 -0.36 24.47 -8.07
N ILE A 127 0.52 23.52 -8.44
CA ILE A 127 0.60 23.01 -9.81
C ILE A 127 -0.75 22.45 -10.24
N GLY A 128 -1.24 22.90 -11.40
CA GLY A 128 -2.57 22.55 -11.92
C GLY A 128 -3.72 23.43 -11.44
N THR A 129 -3.47 24.40 -10.55
CA THR A 129 -4.47 25.40 -10.15
C THR A 129 -4.38 26.68 -10.98
N ASP A 130 -5.48 27.44 -11.04
CA ASP A 130 -5.51 28.73 -11.73
C ASP A 130 -4.49 29.73 -11.17
N LYS A 131 -4.18 29.64 -9.87
CA LYS A 131 -3.17 30.49 -9.22
C LYS A 131 -1.80 30.29 -9.85
N PHE A 132 -1.42 29.03 -10.10
CA PHE A 132 -0.15 28.70 -10.74
C PHE A 132 -0.09 29.15 -12.20
N ASN A 133 -1.15 28.90 -12.96
CA ASN A 133 -1.24 29.26 -14.38
C ASN A 133 -1.07 30.78 -14.58
N LYS A 134 -1.69 31.58 -13.70
CA LYS A 134 -1.56 33.05 -13.71
C LYS A 134 -0.15 33.53 -13.33
N ALA A 135 0.46 32.92 -12.31
CA ALA A 135 1.78 33.31 -11.85
C ALA A 135 2.89 32.97 -12.86
N VAL A 136 2.85 31.76 -13.44
CA VAL A 136 3.90 31.29 -14.38
C VAL A 136 3.64 31.77 -15.82
N GLY A 137 2.47 32.34 -16.11
CA GLY A 137 2.11 32.83 -17.44
C GLY A 137 1.74 31.73 -18.43
N ILE A 138 1.42 30.54 -17.93
CA ILE A 138 0.93 29.42 -18.75
C ILE A 138 -0.57 29.64 -18.94
N THR A 139 -0.96 30.16 -20.12
CA THR A 139 -2.36 30.06 -20.53
C THR A 139 -2.66 28.59 -20.73
N PRO A 140 -3.70 28.02 -20.10
CA PRO A 140 -4.10 26.66 -20.40
C PRO A 140 -4.53 26.63 -21.87
N GLN A 141 -3.67 26.07 -22.74
CA GLN A 141 -4.13 25.59 -24.03
C GLN A 141 -5.12 24.48 -23.70
N VAL A 142 -6.39 24.74 -23.99
CA VAL A 142 -7.39 23.69 -24.07
C VAL A 142 -7.01 22.90 -25.30
N ASP A 143 -6.14 21.91 -25.15
CA ASP A 143 -5.97 20.91 -26.18
C ASP A 143 -7.36 20.30 -26.44
N PRO A 144 -7.84 20.26 -27.70
CA PRO A 144 -9.10 19.59 -28.01
C PRO A 144 -9.04 18.21 -27.40
N GLN A 145 -10.02 17.87 -26.56
CA GLN A 145 -10.09 16.53 -25.98
C GLN A 145 -9.90 15.51 -27.10
N PRO A 146 -9.00 14.52 -26.94
CA PRO A 146 -8.92 13.45 -27.92
C PRO A 146 -10.32 12.84 -28.02
N ILE A 147 -10.84 12.84 -29.25
CA ILE A 147 -12.09 12.18 -29.62
C ILE A 147 -12.01 10.80 -28.99
N ILE A 148 -12.95 10.51 -28.09
CA ILE A 148 -13.11 9.18 -27.52
C ILE A 148 -13.48 8.29 -28.70
N ASP A 149 -12.48 7.61 -29.27
CA ASP A 149 -12.75 6.44 -30.09
C ASP A 149 -13.62 5.51 -29.24
N PRO A 150 -14.79 5.06 -29.75
CA PRO A 150 -15.65 4.19 -28.98
C PRO A 150 -14.84 2.95 -28.60
N GLN A 151 -14.66 2.77 -27.28
CA GLN A 151 -13.99 1.63 -26.69
C GLN A 151 -14.51 0.33 -27.36
N PRO A 152 -13.65 -0.64 -27.70
CA PRO A 152 -14.13 -1.94 -28.10
C PRO A 152 -14.91 -2.52 -26.92
N VAL A 153 -16.21 -2.69 -27.13
CA VAL A 153 -17.12 -3.38 -26.22
C VAL A 153 -16.47 -4.73 -25.91
N ILE A 154 -15.99 -4.92 -24.69
CA ILE A 154 -15.59 -6.23 -24.22
C ILE A 154 -16.88 -7.04 -24.23
N SER A 155 -17.03 -7.89 -25.24
CA SER A 155 -18.09 -8.88 -25.30
C SER A 155 -18.02 -9.71 -24.03
N THR A 156 -18.96 -9.48 -23.11
CA THR A 156 -19.29 -10.47 -22.09
C THR A 156 -19.54 -11.79 -22.84
N PRO A 157 -18.88 -12.91 -22.48
CA PRO A 157 -19.29 -14.19 -23.03
C PRO A 157 -20.75 -14.40 -22.64
N GLN A 158 -21.62 -14.51 -23.66
CA GLN A 158 -23.00 -14.95 -23.47
C GLN A 158 -22.97 -16.25 -22.69
N VAL A 159 -23.50 -16.23 -21.46
CA VAL A 159 -23.90 -17.45 -20.78
C VAL A 159 -25.22 -17.86 -21.42
N ASP A 160 -25.15 -18.84 -22.32
CA ASP A 160 -26.34 -19.49 -22.85
C ASP A 160 -27.20 -20.02 -21.69
N PRO A 161 -28.53 -19.83 -21.71
CA PRO A 161 -29.40 -20.34 -20.67
C PRO A 161 -29.51 -21.86 -20.82
N GLN A 162 -28.95 -22.62 -19.87
CA GLN A 162 -29.26 -24.03 -19.70
C GLN A 162 -30.56 -24.24 -18.87
N PRO A 163 -31.31 -25.33 -19.14
CA PRO A 163 -32.76 -25.32 -19.16
C PRO A 163 -33.42 -25.50 -17.79
N VAL A 164 -34.62 -24.94 -17.67
CA VAL A 164 -35.57 -25.12 -16.57
C VAL A 164 -35.89 -26.61 -16.39
N VAL A 165 -35.52 -27.17 -15.23
CA VAL A 165 -36.04 -28.47 -14.78
C VAL A 165 -37.48 -28.25 -14.32
N GLN A 166 -38.43 -28.76 -15.10
CA GLN A 166 -39.84 -28.81 -14.72
C GLN A 166 -39.99 -29.69 -13.48
N LYS A 167 -40.49 -29.11 -12.39
CA LYS A 167 -41.05 -29.89 -11.27
C LYS A 167 -42.28 -30.63 -11.81
N GLY A 168 -42.17 -31.94 -11.96
CA GLY A 168 -43.33 -32.81 -12.07
C GLY A 168 -44.05 -32.88 -10.72
N GLU A 169 -45.34 -32.59 -10.75
CA GLU A 169 -46.31 -33.02 -9.74
C GLU A 169 -46.32 -34.55 -9.68
N ILE A 170 -46.16 -35.13 -8.48
CA ILE A 170 -47.07 -36.10 -7.81
C ILE A 170 -46.81 -35.98 -6.30
#